data_AF-A0A0E9NJ14-F1
#
_entry.id   AF-A0A0E9NJ14-F1
#
_cell.length_a   1.000
_cell.length_b   1.000
_cell.length_c   1.000
_cell.angle_alpha   90.00
_cell.angle_beta   90.00
_cell.angle_gamma   90.00
#
_symmetry.space_group_name_H-M   'P 1'
#
loop_
_entity.id
_entity.type
_entity.pdbx_description
1 polymer ?
#
loop_
_entity_poly.entity_id
_entity_poly.type
_entity_poly.pdbx_seq_one_letter_code
_entity_poly.pdbx_strand_id
1 'polypeptide(L)'
;MTDAVEEKHRRGIRLLSFNCWGLKYVSKHRAIRLRTIASILSTTSYDIILLQEIWVESDFKHLAQTCSSTFPHAKFYNSGVLGGGLVVLSKWPIEETHMHPYKLNGRPTAFFRGDWYVGKGIASAIIRHPTGKKIEVFNTHLHAPYGEKTDSYMAHRTSQAWEFARLARASIAQSHILLCAGDFNSVPGSLAHRILRTYGLMADAWISAHGEERGGTGKDDMTGVEKIEVVGATCDSNLNTWRKNLPGDRQDPDARRLDYVFHDPRTTEVTNAKVTMLDRITVQEKGQEVSISLSDHFAIEVDLVMREESKLVPEFYLDVGTLDGIHDVTTAYTSLSSTHSRLRILHFFLTLPLLLVLHIIPFYIQNKWGVCAVMFVAWVAAVVGVVDGLIGFLFGWWEWASLTEFDDQVRRQRRLIAHITGRATPTTYPPSISLSSPDNDEKEMEVLEAAFSPEEKQARKEMRRRNTNTISNALIDTGAEDNVVDKVVQRVTQAIPMIRRATLGEADMRAGNAVLPKAEESREGAESLVGGDPAQDSEKHEVEVEEEEEEEVGPSIEEKGGDDYFGVAAGDVDKEKKKATPSITLGPVETN
;
A
#
# COMPACT_ATOMS: atom_id res chain seq x y z
N MET A 1 16.26 44.17 20.24
CA MET A 1 15.20 43.76 19.29
C MET A 1 15.77 42.86 18.19
N THR A 2 17.00 43.08 17.75
CA THR A 2 17.77 42.23 16.81
C THR A 2 17.99 40.81 17.35
N ASP A 3 18.42 40.68 18.61
CA ASP A 3 18.85 39.38 19.16
C ASP A 3 17.69 38.41 19.36
N ALA A 4 16.53 38.91 19.81
CA ALA A 4 15.32 38.10 19.95
C ALA A 4 14.74 37.64 18.59
N VAL A 5 14.92 38.43 17.53
CA VAL A 5 14.50 38.08 16.16
C VAL A 5 15.47 37.06 15.57
N GLU A 6 16.78 37.23 15.74
CA GLU A 6 17.78 36.23 15.36
C GLU A 6 17.60 34.90 16.11
N GLU A 7 17.28 34.95 17.40
CA GLU A 7 17.09 33.77 18.23
C GLU A 7 15.78 33.04 17.94
N LYS A 8 14.72 33.77 17.55
CA LYS A 8 13.50 33.17 16.99
C LYS A 8 13.79 32.52 15.63
N HIS A 9 14.64 33.14 14.80
CA HIS A 9 15.05 32.58 13.51
C HIS A 9 15.92 31.31 13.66
N ARG A 10 16.81 31.28 14.66
CA ARG A 10 17.62 30.08 15.00
C ARG A 10 16.82 28.89 15.52
N ARG A 11 15.55 29.09 15.88
CA ARG A 11 14.65 28.05 16.38
C ARG A 11 13.56 27.65 15.40
N GLY A 12 13.54 28.28 14.23
CA GLY A 12 12.61 27.96 13.16
C GLY A 12 12.94 26.60 12.54
N ILE A 13 11.90 25.86 12.20
CA ILE A 13 11.98 24.61 11.43
C ILE A 13 10.93 24.71 10.33
N ARG A 14 11.38 24.66 9.07
CA ARG A 14 10.50 24.58 7.89
C ARG A 14 10.46 23.14 7.41
N LEU A 15 9.30 22.48 7.52
CA LEU A 15 9.11 21.08 7.15
C LEU A 15 8.20 20.96 5.93
N LEU A 16 8.57 20.11 4.98
CA LEU A 16 7.73 19.71 3.85
C LEU A 16 7.40 18.22 3.94
N SER A 17 6.14 17.83 3.71
CA SER A 17 5.75 16.46 3.41
C SER A 17 5.11 16.36 2.03
N PHE A 18 5.51 15.36 1.23
CA PHE A 18 5.00 15.21 -0.13
C PHE A 18 4.99 13.78 -0.66
N ASN A 19 3.80 13.27 -0.99
CA ASN A 19 3.64 12.05 -1.78
C ASN A 19 3.94 12.37 -3.26
N CYS A 20 5.00 11.75 -3.81
CA CYS A 20 5.52 12.06 -5.14
C CYS A 20 4.98 11.17 -6.28
N TRP A 21 4.13 10.19 -5.97
CA TRP A 21 3.53 9.27 -6.94
C TRP A 21 4.57 8.67 -7.90
N GLY A 22 5.58 7.99 -7.35
CA GLY A 22 6.75 7.51 -8.10
C GLY A 22 6.70 6.03 -8.51
N LEU A 23 5.51 5.43 -8.70
CA LEU A 23 5.41 3.99 -9.01
C LEU A 23 6.01 3.68 -10.39
N LYS A 24 6.85 2.64 -10.47
CA LYS A 24 7.66 2.34 -11.67
C LYS A 24 6.84 2.07 -12.94
N TYR A 25 5.70 1.40 -12.82
CA TYR A 25 4.89 0.97 -13.97
C TYR A 25 3.49 1.58 -14.00
N VAL A 26 3.09 2.31 -12.95
CA VAL A 26 1.74 2.88 -12.81
C VAL A 26 1.77 4.39 -13.04
N SER A 27 2.75 5.09 -12.46
CA SER A 27 2.76 6.54 -12.48
C SER A 27 3.23 7.08 -13.82
N LYS A 28 2.35 7.83 -14.49
CA LYS A 28 2.64 8.45 -15.79
C LYS A 28 3.71 9.53 -15.66
N HIS A 29 4.52 9.68 -16.71
CA HIS A 29 5.59 10.69 -16.81
C HIS A 29 6.52 10.73 -15.58
N ARG A 30 6.71 9.59 -14.88
CA ARG A 30 7.45 9.51 -13.60
C ARG A 30 8.80 10.23 -13.65
N ALA A 31 9.64 9.87 -14.62
CA ALA A 31 11.01 10.36 -14.67
C ALA A 31 11.09 11.89 -14.79
N ILE A 32 10.26 12.52 -15.63
CA ILE A 32 10.28 13.98 -15.76
C ILE A 32 9.70 14.66 -14.53
N ARG A 33 8.59 14.15 -13.97
CA ARG A 33 8.00 14.69 -12.74
C ARG A 33 8.97 14.64 -11.57
N LEU A 34 9.60 13.49 -11.30
CA LEU A 34 10.53 13.33 -10.18
C LEU A 34 11.80 14.18 -10.35
N ARG A 35 12.29 14.36 -11.58
CA ARG A 35 13.41 15.30 -11.87
C ARG A 35 13.00 16.74 -11.60
N THR A 36 11.81 17.15 -12.03
CA THR A 36 11.31 18.51 -11.76
C THR A 36 11.12 18.73 -10.26
N ILE A 37 10.55 17.75 -9.54
CA ILE A 37 10.43 17.80 -8.08
C ILE A 37 11.82 17.99 -7.44
N ALA A 38 12.82 17.22 -7.85
CA ALA A 38 14.18 17.38 -7.35
C ALA A 38 14.77 18.77 -7.63
N SER A 39 14.53 19.32 -8.83
CA SER A 39 14.98 20.67 -9.19
C SER A 39 14.27 21.77 -8.41
N ILE A 40 12.98 21.62 -8.09
CA ILE A 40 12.26 22.57 -7.25
C ILE A 40 12.86 22.50 -5.84
N LEU A 41 12.92 21.30 -5.25
CA LEU A 41 13.39 21.09 -3.88
C LEU A 41 14.81 21.62 -3.66
N SER A 42 15.73 21.45 -4.61
CA SER A 42 17.11 21.93 -4.46
C SER A 42 17.24 23.44 -4.25
N THR A 43 16.23 24.23 -4.64
CA THR A 43 16.21 25.69 -4.50
C THR A 43 15.36 26.17 -3.31
N THR A 44 14.73 25.26 -2.58
CA THR A 44 13.85 25.60 -1.45
C THR A 44 14.64 25.96 -0.20
N SER A 45 13.98 26.65 0.72
CA SER A 45 14.54 26.97 2.04
C SER A 45 14.09 26.00 3.13
N TYR A 46 13.51 24.83 2.82
CA TYR A 46 13.08 23.85 3.83
C TYR A 46 14.26 23.34 4.64
N ASP A 47 14.05 22.94 5.88
CA ASP A 47 15.09 22.34 6.72
C ASP A 47 15.02 20.81 6.69
N ILE A 48 13.79 20.28 6.62
CA ILE A 48 13.50 18.84 6.61
C ILE A 48 12.44 18.57 5.55
N ILE A 49 12.66 17.56 4.71
CA ILE A 49 11.70 17.11 3.70
C ILE A 49 11.43 15.61 3.92
N LEU A 50 10.14 15.26 3.98
CA LEU A 50 9.64 13.89 4.16
C LEU A 50 8.85 13.50 2.91
N LEU A 51 9.38 12.59 2.09
CA LEU A 51 8.74 12.19 0.84
C LEU A 51 8.16 10.79 0.93
N GLN A 52 7.02 10.58 0.28
CA GLN A 52 6.38 9.29 0.10
C GLN A 52 6.36 8.90 -1.38
N GLU A 53 6.23 7.61 -1.64
CA GLU A 53 6.18 7.01 -2.98
C GLU A 53 7.40 7.24 -3.87
N ILE A 54 8.59 7.39 -3.29
CA ILE A 54 9.84 7.27 -4.04
C ILE A 54 10.24 5.79 -4.03
N TRP A 55 9.81 5.03 -5.04
CA TRP A 55 9.99 3.57 -5.06
C TRP A 55 11.28 3.10 -5.74
N VAL A 56 11.82 3.89 -6.66
CA VAL A 56 12.95 3.47 -7.50
C VAL A 56 14.25 4.10 -6.99
N GLU A 57 15.24 3.26 -6.68
CA GLU A 57 16.52 3.71 -6.12
C GLU A 57 17.26 4.72 -7.02
N SER A 58 17.19 4.56 -8.35
CA SER A 58 17.80 5.53 -9.28
C SER A 58 17.15 6.90 -9.21
N ASP A 59 15.83 6.95 -8.99
CA ASP A 59 15.08 8.20 -8.83
C ASP A 59 15.48 8.88 -7.51
N PHE A 60 15.67 8.11 -6.43
CA PHE A 60 16.23 8.61 -5.17
C PHE A 60 17.67 9.14 -5.33
N LYS A 61 18.56 8.38 -5.98
CA LYS A 61 19.96 8.79 -6.18
C LYS A 61 20.04 10.12 -6.92
N HIS A 62 19.22 10.29 -7.96
CA HIS A 62 19.14 11.56 -8.68
C HIS A 62 18.61 12.69 -7.78
N LEU A 63 17.52 12.46 -7.05
CA LEU A 63 16.97 13.42 -6.10
C LEU A 63 18.02 13.88 -5.08
N ALA A 64 18.71 12.93 -4.42
CA ALA A 64 19.72 13.20 -3.41
C ALA A 64 20.92 13.98 -3.97
N GLN A 65 21.38 13.62 -5.18
CA GLN A 65 22.46 14.35 -5.85
C GLN A 65 22.07 15.79 -6.17
N THR A 66 20.91 15.99 -6.81
CA THR A 66 20.39 17.32 -7.17
C THR A 66 20.16 18.20 -5.94
N CYS A 67 19.72 17.60 -4.83
CA CYS A 67 19.44 18.32 -3.59
C CYS A 67 20.66 18.47 -2.66
N SER A 68 21.82 17.89 -2.99
CA SER A 68 22.95 17.73 -2.05
C SER A 68 23.53 19.04 -1.48
N SER A 69 23.50 20.13 -2.24
CA SER A 69 23.97 21.46 -1.78
C SER A 69 23.08 22.04 -0.68
N THR A 70 21.80 21.69 -0.69
CA THR A 70 20.78 22.24 0.21
C THR A 70 20.45 21.24 1.31
N PHE A 71 20.42 19.95 0.99
CA PHE A 71 20.12 18.84 1.89
C PHE A 71 21.25 17.79 1.79
N PRO A 72 22.40 18.03 2.45
CA PRO A 72 23.54 17.12 2.39
C PRO A 72 23.26 15.76 3.06
N HIS A 73 22.22 15.67 3.90
CA HIS A 73 21.86 14.46 4.61
C HIS A 73 20.57 13.87 4.03
N ALA A 74 20.69 12.77 3.30
CA ALA A 74 19.57 12.10 2.63
C ALA A 74 19.51 10.63 3.03
N LYS A 75 18.30 10.12 3.30
CA LYS A 75 18.06 8.73 3.64
C LYS A 75 16.90 8.15 2.83
N PHE A 76 17.19 7.06 2.12
CA PHE A 76 16.20 6.16 1.52
C PHE A 76 15.96 4.96 2.43
N TYR A 77 14.69 4.59 2.61
CA TYR A 77 14.28 3.52 3.53
C TYR A 77 13.87 2.26 2.76
N ASN A 78 14.60 1.18 3.00
CA ASN A 78 14.27 -0.15 2.48
C ASN A 78 13.30 -0.86 3.43
N SER A 79 12.27 -1.48 2.89
CA SER A 79 11.27 -2.27 3.62
C SER A 79 10.57 -3.24 2.68
N GLY A 80 10.07 -4.36 3.21
CA GLY A 80 9.36 -5.37 2.42
C GLY A 80 10.18 -5.90 1.24
N VAL A 81 9.49 -6.37 0.19
CA VAL A 81 10.10 -6.90 -1.03
C VAL A 81 10.36 -5.78 -2.05
N LEU A 82 9.50 -4.77 -2.09
CA LEU A 82 9.50 -3.72 -3.12
C LEU A 82 10.02 -2.35 -2.61
N GLY A 83 10.53 -2.26 -1.38
CA GLY A 83 10.99 -1.02 -0.75
C GLY A 83 9.86 -0.27 -0.04
N GLY A 84 10.19 0.60 0.92
CA GLY A 84 9.19 1.33 1.71
C GLY A 84 8.61 2.59 1.05
N GLY A 85 9.25 3.09 0.00
CA GLY A 85 8.82 4.30 -0.72
C GLY A 85 9.07 5.61 0.02
N LEU A 86 9.80 5.57 1.15
CA LEU A 86 9.96 6.71 2.06
C LEU A 86 11.37 7.28 1.97
N VAL A 87 11.46 8.62 1.94
CA VAL A 87 12.72 9.36 1.93
C VAL A 87 12.69 10.48 2.97
N VAL A 88 13.82 10.71 3.61
CA VAL A 88 14.08 11.88 4.45
C VAL A 88 15.25 12.65 3.86
N LEU A 89 15.07 13.95 3.61
CA LEU A 89 16.15 14.89 3.30
C LEU A 89 16.25 15.91 4.44
N SER A 90 17.47 16.27 4.83
CA SER A 90 17.73 17.16 5.96
C SER A 90 18.91 18.08 5.68
N LYS A 91 18.77 19.35 6.08
CA LYS A 91 19.88 20.31 6.17
C LYS A 91 20.89 19.92 7.24
N TRP A 92 20.43 19.24 8.29
CA TRP A 92 21.22 18.93 9.48
C TRP A 92 21.58 17.43 9.56
N PRO A 93 22.66 17.08 10.28
CA PRO A 93 23.12 15.69 10.36
C PRO A 93 22.04 14.72 10.89
N ILE A 94 21.88 13.60 10.17
CA ILE A 94 21.09 12.45 10.62
C ILE A 94 22.02 11.55 11.43
N GLU A 95 21.72 11.37 12.71
CA GLU A 95 22.52 10.56 13.64
C GLU A 95 22.11 9.10 13.62
N GLU A 96 20.81 8.84 13.58
CA GLU A 96 20.23 7.50 13.65
C GLU A 96 19.04 7.40 12.70
N THR A 97 18.83 6.22 12.13
CA THR A 97 17.67 5.94 11.26
C THR A 97 17.10 4.57 11.56
N HIS A 98 15.78 4.45 11.53
CA HIS A 98 15.11 3.17 11.72
C HIS A 98 13.90 3.04 10.77
N MET A 99 13.60 1.82 10.32
CA MET A 99 12.39 1.51 9.56
C MET A 99 11.55 0.53 10.37
N HIS A 100 10.41 0.98 10.87
CA HIS A 100 9.47 0.13 11.60
C HIS A 100 8.36 -0.36 10.66
N PRO A 101 8.38 -1.62 10.20
CA PRO A 101 7.30 -2.16 9.36
C PRO A 101 6.02 -2.31 10.19
N TYR A 102 4.87 -1.98 9.60
CA TYR A 102 3.59 -2.25 10.25
C TYR A 102 3.27 -3.74 10.25
N LYS A 103 2.59 -4.19 11.31
CA LYS A 103 2.15 -5.58 11.42
C LYS A 103 0.91 -5.89 10.59
N LEU A 104 0.04 -4.93 10.30
CA LEU A 104 -1.12 -5.15 9.44
C LEU A 104 -0.99 -4.29 8.20
N ASN A 105 -0.71 -4.92 7.06
CA ASN A 105 -0.22 -4.27 5.84
C ASN A 105 -0.90 -4.80 4.56
N GLY A 106 -2.17 -5.16 4.66
CA GLY A 106 -2.93 -5.73 3.56
C GLY A 106 -2.80 -7.25 3.47
N ARG A 107 -3.18 -7.81 2.32
CA ARG A 107 -3.30 -9.26 2.10
C ARG A 107 -2.41 -9.72 0.95
N PRO A 108 -1.77 -10.90 1.04
CA PRO A 108 -0.97 -11.45 -0.06
C PRO A 108 -1.76 -11.65 -1.35
N THR A 109 -3.05 -11.99 -1.25
CA THR A 109 -3.93 -12.21 -2.41
C THR A 109 -4.29 -10.92 -3.14
N ALA A 110 -4.13 -9.75 -2.52
CA ALA A 110 -4.39 -8.45 -3.14
C ALA A 110 -3.19 -7.95 -3.96
N PHE A 111 -2.63 -8.82 -4.81
CA PHE A 111 -1.40 -8.54 -5.55
C PHE A 111 -1.52 -7.37 -6.54
N PHE A 112 -2.72 -7.10 -7.04
CA PHE A 112 -2.99 -5.93 -7.89
C PHE A 112 -2.92 -4.59 -7.13
N ARG A 113 -3.08 -4.60 -5.79
CA ARG A 113 -3.01 -3.40 -4.94
C ARG A 113 -1.59 -3.13 -4.47
N GLY A 114 -0.84 -4.18 -4.14
CA GLY A 114 0.60 -4.14 -3.91
C GLY A 114 1.05 -3.78 -2.48
N ASP A 115 0.18 -3.24 -1.62
CA ASP A 115 0.53 -2.79 -0.24
C ASP A 115 1.24 -3.84 0.60
N TRP A 116 0.83 -5.11 0.47
CA TRP A 116 1.44 -6.22 1.20
C TRP A 116 2.91 -6.44 0.83
N TYR A 117 3.29 -6.17 -0.42
CA TYR A 117 4.63 -6.43 -0.95
C TYR A 117 5.61 -5.27 -0.71
N VAL A 118 5.10 -4.05 -0.58
CA VAL A 118 5.90 -2.83 -0.36
C VAL A 118 6.30 -2.63 1.12
N GLY A 119 5.81 -3.46 2.04
CA GLY A 119 6.22 -3.41 3.45
C GLY A 119 6.05 -2.02 4.09
N LYS A 120 4.85 -1.44 3.98
CA LYS A 120 4.53 -0.12 4.55
C LYS A 120 4.94 -0.03 6.03
N GLY A 121 5.32 1.15 6.47
CA GLY A 121 5.84 1.35 7.83
C GLY A 121 6.13 2.79 8.17
N ILE A 122 6.94 2.96 9.20
CA ILE A 122 7.36 4.25 9.74
C ILE A 122 8.87 4.36 9.55
N ALA A 123 9.27 5.25 8.65
CA ALA A 123 10.65 5.66 8.51
C ALA A 123 10.96 6.73 9.56
N SER A 124 11.93 6.49 10.43
CA SER A 124 12.39 7.46 11.42
C SER A 124 13.82 7.90 11.21
N ALA A 125 14.11 9.15 11.57
CA ALA A 125 15.46 9.68 11.66
C ALA A 125 15.59 10.58 12.89
N ILE A 126 16.69 10.43 13.64
CA ILE A 126 17.10 11.38 14.67
C ILE A 126 18.05 12.37 14.01
N ILE A 127 17.68 13.64 14.00
CA ILE A 127 18.39 14.75 13.37
C ILE A 127 18.96 15.67 14.46
N ARG A 128 20.24 15.99 14.36
CA ARG A 128 20.92 16.91 15.28
C ARG A 128 20.70 18.36 14.85
N HIS A 129 19.83 19.09 15.55
CA HIS A 129 19.64 20.52 15.31
C HIS A 129 20.89 21.32 15.75
N PRO A 130 21.27 22.44 15.09
CA PRO A 130 22.40 23.29 15.48
C PRO A 130 22.38 23.83 16.92
N THR A 131 21.20 23.87 17.55
CA THR A 131 21.05 24.22 18.98
C THR A 131 21.47 23.09 19.93
N GLY A 132 21.86 21.93 19.41
CA GLY A 132 22.18 20.72 20.16
C GLY A 132 20.97 19.84 20.48
N LYS A 133 19.74 20.30 20.26
CA LYS A 133 18.52 19.49 20.47
C LYS A 133 18.41 18.38 19.41
N LYS A 134 17.81 17.25 19.79
CA LYS A 134 17.47 16.15 18.88
C LYS A 134 16.05 16.33 18.35
N ILE A 135 15.91 16.31 17.03
CA ILE A 135 14.61 16.26 16.35
C ILE A 135 14.44 14.84 15.84
N GLU A 136 13.40 14.14 16.29
CA GLU A 136 13.04 12.85 15.71
C GLU A 136 11.91 13.06 14.71
N VAL A 137 12.17 12.69 13.46
CA VAL A 137 11.19 12.78 12.38
C VAL A 137 10.63 11.41 12.07
N PHE A 138 9.31 11.31 11.95
CA PHE A 138 8.63 10.12 11.42
C PHE A 138 7.97 10.45 10.09
N ASN A 139 8.29 9.65 9.08
CA ASN A 139 7.69 9.66 7.75
C ASN A 139 6.92 8.36 7.55
N THR A 140 5.67 8.42 7.08
CA THR A 140 4.87 7.22 6.83
C THR A 140 3.96 7.37 5.61
N HIS A 141 3.47 6.24 5.13
CA HIS A 141 2.39 6.15 4.16
C HIS A 141 1.47 4.99 4.59
N LEU A 142 0.30 5.32 5.16
CA LEU A 142 -0.66 4.33 5.66
C LEU A 142 -1.36 3.58 4.52
N HIS A 143 -2.02 2.46 4.84
CA HIS A 143 -2.73 1.63 3.86
C HIS A 143 -3.88 2.38 3.18
N ALA A 144 -3.96 2.42 1.85
CA ALA A 144 -5.06 3.15 1.21
C ALA A 144 -6.43 2.47 1.46
N PRO A 145 -7.55 3.23 1.53
CA PRO A 145 -8.90 2.67 1.75
C PRO A 145 -9.40 1.79 0.60
N TYR A 146 -8.92 2.04 -0.62
CA TYR A 146 -9.28 1.31 -1.84
C TYR A 146 -10.79 0.96 -1.93
N GLY A 147 -11.61 1.98 -2.17
CA GLY A 147 -13.06 1.86 -2.41
C GLY A 147 -13.82 3.12 -2.00
N GLU A 148 -14.65 3.68 -2.89
CA GLU A 148 -15.46 4.88 -2.60
C GLU A 148 -16.62 4.61 -1.61
N LYS A 149 -17.04 3.34 -1.48
CA LYS A 149 -18.22 2.94 -0.68
C LYS A 149 -17.88 2.07 0.54
N THR A 150 -16.74 1.38 0.54
CA THR A 150 -16.41 0.34 1.53
C THR A 150 -14.91 0.26 1.78
N ASP A 151 -14.49 0.56 3.01
CA ASP A 151 -13.09 0.52 3.42
C ASP A 151 -12.76 -0.82 4.10
N SER A 152 -12.37 -1.79 3.29
CA SER A 152 -11.98 -3.13 3.75
C SER A 152 -10.69 -3.15 4.57
N TYR A 153 -9.97 -2.02 4.66
CA TYR A 153 -8.67 -1.89 5.33
C TYR A 153 -8.70 -0.92 6.50
N MET A 154 -9.88 -0.52 6.97
CA MET A 154 -10.01 0.38 8.11
C MET A 154 -9.32 -0.18 9.36
N ALA A 155 -9.44 -1.49 9.63
CA ALA A 155 -8.77 -2.15 10.75
C ALA A 155 -7.24 -2.09 10.63
N HIS A 156 -6.71 -2.28 9.41
CA HIS A 156 -5.28 -2.18 9.12
C HIS A 156 -4.80 -0.75 9.39
N ARG A 157 -5.42 0.26 8.77
CA ARG A 157 -5.06 1.68 9.03
C ARG A 157 -5.17 2.07 10.50
N THR A 158 -6.19 1.57 11.20
CA THR A 158 -6.39 1.85 12.62
C THR A 158 -5.26 1.26 13.47
N SER A 159 -4.87 0.01 13.20
CA SER A 159 -3.69 -0.62 13.83
C SER A 159 -2.41 0.14 13.52
N GLN A 160 -2.21 0.54 12.26
CA GLN A 160 -1.02 1.30 11.85
C GLN A 160 -0.93 2.65 12.59
N ALA A 161 -2.04 3.38 12.67
CA ALA A 161 -2.11 4.64 13.43
C ALA A 161 -1.82 4.43 14.93
N TRP A 162 -2.24 3.29 15.50
CA TRP A 162 -1.92 2.93 16.87
C TRP A 162 -0.45 2.64 17.09
N GLU A 163 0.16 1.84 16.21
CA GLU A 163 1.61 1.57 16.22
C GLU A 163 2.41 2.87 16.09
N PHE A 164 2.00 3.76 15.17
CA PHE A 164 2.58 5.08 15.00
C PHE A 164 2.49 5.93 16.27
N ALA A 165 1.30 6.01 16.87
CA ALA A 165 1.08 6.76 18.11
C ALA A 165 1.94 6.22 19.26
N ARG A 166 2.17 4.91 19.36
CA ARG A 166 3.07 4.34 20.38
C ARG A 166 4.51 4.80 20.20
N LEU A 167 5.04 4.77 18.97
CA LEU A 167 6.40 5.25 18.69
C LEU A 167 6.52 6.75 18.96
N ALA A 168 5.50 7.54 18.61
CA ALA A 168 5.45 8.96 18.91
C ALA A 168 5.58 9.22 20.42
N ARG A 169 4.79 8.50 21.23
CA ARG A 169 4.88 8.58 22.69
C ARG A 169 6.26 8.17 23.23
N ALA A 170 6.88 7.14 22.65
CA ALA A 170 8.21 6.69 23.04
C ALA A 170 9.29 7.73 22.74
N SER A 171 9.19 8.42 21.60
CA SER A 171 10.06 9.54 21.22
C SER A 171 9.89 10.73 22.17
N ILE A 172 8.64 11.10 22.45
CA ILE A 172 8.27 12.13 23.42
C ILE A 172 8.85 11.82 24.80
N ALA A 173 8.76 10.57 25.26
CA ALA A 173 9.28 10.15 26.56
C ALA A 173 10.82 10.27 26.66
N GLN A 174 11.52 10.21 25.51
CA GLN A 174 12.96 10.44 25.41
C GLN A 174 13.32 11.93 25.31
N SER A 175 12.34 12.84 25.41
CA SER A 175 12.52 14.29 25.28
C SER A 175 13.08 14.74 23.93
N HIS A 176 12.85 13.96 22.87
CA HIS A 176 13.09 14.39 21.51
C HIS A 176 12.03 15.41 21.07
N ILE A 177 12.42 16.33 20.19
CA ILE A 177 11.44 17.16 19.47
C ILE A 177 10.83 16.27 18.40
N LEU A 178 9.55 15.93 18.53
CA LEU A 178 8.87 15.05 17.60
C LEU A 178 8.19 15.83 16.49
N LEU A 179 8.53 15.48 15.25
CA LEU A 179 7.83 15.90 14.04
C LEU A 179 7.42 14.65 13.25
N CYS A 180 6.16 14.57 12.85
CA CYS A 180 5.59 13.40 12.20
C CYS A 180 4.90 13.87 10.94
N ALA A 181 5.14 13.24 9.80
CA ALA A 181 4.42 13.60 8.59
C ALA A 181 4.24 12.41 7.64
N GLY A 182 3.38 12.62 6.65
CA GLY A 182 3.21 11.69 5.55
C GLY A 182 1.78 11.64 5.04
N ASP A 183 1.55 10.64 4.21
CA ASP A 183 0.24 10.31 3.67
C ASP A 183 -0.46 9.32 4.62
N PHE A 184 -1.44 9.81 5.37
CA PHE A 184 -2.16 9.00 6.35
C PHE A 184 -3.37 8.29 5.75
N ASN A 185 -3.70 8.51 4.46
CA ASN A 185 -4.85 7.91 3.78
C ASN A 185 -6.15 8.01 4.61
N SER A 186 -6.28 9.10 5.38
CA SER A 186 -7.31 9.26 6.41
C SER A 186 -7.72 10.72 6.50
N VAL A 187 -9.02 10.99 6.49
CA VAL A 187 -9.56 12.36 6.57
C VAL A 187 -9.55 12.91 8.01
N PRO A 188 -9.64 14.24 8.20
CA PRO A 188 -9.71 14.82 9.54
C PRO A 188 -10.92 14.27 10.30
N GLY A 189 -10.73 13.95 11.58
CA GLY A 189 -11.79 13.34 12.40
C GLY A 189 -12.08 11.87 12.08
N SER A 190 -11.28 11.19 11.25
CA SER A 190 -11.30 9.73 11.16
C SER A 190 -10.77 9.06 12.44
N LEU A 191 -10.91 7.74 12.54
CA LEU A 191 -10.40 6.97 13.68
C LEU A 191 -8.88 7.07 13.82
N ALA A 192 -8.15 6.91 12.71
CA ALA A 192 -6.70 7.08 12.65
C ALA A 192 -6.27 8.48 13.09
N HIS A 193 -6.94 9.53 12.58
CA HIS A 193 -6.66 10.92 12.97
C HIS A 193 -6.87 11.17 14.47
N ARG A 194 -7.97 10.64 15.05
CA ARG A 194 -8.24 10.74 16.49
C ARG A 194 -7.18 10.02 17.33
N ILE A 195 -6.76 8.82 16.94
CA ILE A 195 -5.69 8.08 17.64
C ILE A 195 -4.40 8.90 17.71
N LEU A 196 -3.99 9.47 16.58
CA LEU A 196 -2.76 10.27 16.50
C LEU A 196 -2.84 11.55 17.36
N ARG A 197 -3.99 12.25 17.32
CA ARG A 197 -4.19 13.49 18.09
C ARG A 197 -4.32 13.29 19.60
N THR A 198 -4.89 12.16 20.02
CA THR A 198 -5.18 11.89 21.44
C THR A 198 -4.13 10.97 22.04
N TYR A 199 -4.21 9.67 21.73
CA TYR A 199 -3.28 8.67 22.24
C TYR A 199 -1.82 9.00 21.91
N GLY A 200 -1.56 9.45 20.68
CA GLY A 200 -0.22 9.83 20.22
C GLY A 200 0.38 11.08 20.88
N LEU A 201 -0.42 11.86 21.62
CA LEU A 201 -0.04 13.14 22.23
C LEU A 201 0.50 14.18 21.23
N MET A 202 0.06 14.11 19.98
CA MET A 202 0.49 15.04 18.92
C MET A 202 -0.64 15.99 18.54
N ALA A 203 -0.29 17.18 18.07
CA ALA A 203 -1.24 18.12 17.49
C ALA A 203 -1.12 18.13 15.96
N ASP A 204 -2.26 18.25 15.27
CA ASP A 204 -2.32 18.43 13.82
C ASP A 204 -1.89 19.87 13.49
N ALA A 205 -0.82 20.03 12.71
CA ALA A 205 -0.25 21.34 12.43
C ALA A 205 -1.19 22.28 11.66
N TRP A 206 -2.06 21.74 10.80
CA TRP A 206 -3.06 22.55 10.11
C TRP A 206 -4.05 23.15 11.10
N ILE A 207 -4.52 22.33 12.05
CA ILE A 207 -5.42 22.77 13.12
C ILE A 207 -4.71 23.75 14.05
N SER A 208 -3.44 23.53 14.36
CA SER A 208 -2.64 24.45 15.17
C SER A 208 -2.50 25.83 14.51
N ALA A 209 -2.37 25.89 13.18
CA ALA A 209 -2.23 27.15 12.43
C ALA A 209 -3.57 27.88 12.20
N HIS A 210 -4.62 27.14 11.86
CA HIS A 210 -5.89 27.70 11.36
C HIS A 210 -7.06 27.58 12.34
N GLY A 211 -6.87 26.89 13.46
CA GLY A 211 -7.91 26.55 14.44
C GLY A 211 -8.66 25.26 14.09
N GLU A 212 -9.50 24.80 15.02
CA GLU A 212 -10.42 23.70 14.70
C GLU A 212 -11.49 24.19 13.72
N GLU A 213 -11.72 23.39 12.67
CA GLU A 213 -12.82 23.64 11.76
C GLU A 213 -14.14 23.61 12.54
N ARG A 214 -14.88 24.73 12.53
CA ARG A 214 -16.25 24.72 13.03
C ARG A 214 -17.06 23.81 12.09
N GLY A 215 -17.43 22.62 12.56
CA GLY A 215 -18.30 21.72 11.83
C GLY A 215 -19.57 22.46 11.40
N GLY A 216 -19.71 22.72 10.11
CA GLY A 216 -20.76 23.56 9.58
C GLY A 216 -20.99 23.28 8.10
N THR A 217 -22.26 23.11 7.76
CA THR A 217 -22.85 23.10 6.42
C THR A 217 -22.16 24.10 5.48
N GLY A 218 -21.71 23.64 4.31
CA GLY A 218 -21.08 24.49 3.27
C GLY A 218 -19.76 23.94 2.70
N LYS A 219 -19.19 22.87 3.26
CA LYS A 219 -17.97 22.24 2.71
C LYS A 219 -18.19 21.63 1.33
N ASP A 220 -19.37 21.09 1.07
CA ASP A 220 -19.67 20.48 -0.23
C ASP A 220 -19.85 21.55 -1.32
N ASP A 221 -20.08 22.80 -0.91
CA ASP A 221 -20.27 23.95 -1.80
C ASP A 221 -18.98 24.71 -2.15
N MET A 222 -17.85 24.35 -1.52
CA MET A 222 -16.57 25.03 -1.75
C MET A 222 -15.96 24.66 -3.11
N THR A 223 -15.32 25.63 -3.73
CA THR A 223 -14.45 25.44 -4.90
C THR A 223 -13.19 24.65 -4.53
N GLY A 224 -12.48 24.11 -5.53
CA GLY A 224 -11.21 23.42 -5.31
C GLY A 224 -10.13 24.30 -4.67
N VAL A 225 -10.08 25.59 -5.03
CA VAL A 225 -9.15 26.57 -4.42
C VAL A 225 -9.49 26.78 -2.95
N GLU A 226 -10.77 27.03 -2.63
CA GLU A 226 -11.22 27.19 -1.24
C GLU A 226 -10.98 25.93 -0.39
N LYS A 227 -11.15 24.74 -0.98
CA LYS A 227 -10.81 23.46 -0.31
C LYS A 227 -9.34 23.38 0.05
N ILE A 228 -8.45 23.82 -0.83
CA ILE A 228 -7.01 23.86 -0.56
C ILE A 228 -6.70 24.89 0.53
N GLU A 229 -7.24 26.10 0.44
CA GLU A 229 -6.91 27.20 1.35
C GLU A 229 -7.52 27.05 2.75
N VAL A 230 -8.75 26.52 2.86
CA VAL A 230 -9.50 26.44 4.12
C VAL A 230 -9.36 25.07 4.78
N VAL A 231 -9.56 23.99 4.01
CA VAL A 231 -9.54 22.61 4.53
C VAL A 231 -8.12 22.02 4.49
N GLY A 232 -7.24 22.58 3.67
CA GLY A 232 -5.91 22.00 3.43
C GLY A 232 -5.99 20.74 2.59
N ALA A 233 -6.90 20.71 1.61
CA ALA A 233 -7.04 19.55 0.73
C ALA A 233 -5.73 19.28 -0.04
N THR A 234 -5.24 18.05 0.05
CA THR A 234 -3.99 17.60 -0.56
C THR A 234 -4.23 16.57 -1.66
N CYS A 235 -5.38 15.91 -1.67
CA CYS A 235 -5.71 14.88 -2.65
C CYS A 235 -7.16 15.05 -3.15
N ASP A 236 -7.47 14.38 -4.26
CA ASP A 236 -8.79 14.35 -4.91
C ASP A 236 -9.35 15.73 -5.32
N SER A 237 -8.51 16.76 -5.39
CA SER A 237 -8.94 18.07 -5.87
C SER A 237 -9.10 18.09 -7.40
N ASN A 238 -10.11 18.80 -7.90
CA ASN A 238 -10.31 19.06 -9.32
C ASN A 238 -9.19 19.92 -9.95
N LEU A 239 -8.36 20.57 -9.13
CA LEU A 239 -7.17 21.30 -9.58
C LEU A 239 -6.00 20.37 -9.93
N ASN A 240 -6.04 19.11 -9.47
CA ASN A 240 -5.05 18.10 -9.77
C ASN A 240 -5.38 17.37 -11.08
N THR A 241 -4.46 17.37 -12.03
CA THR A 241 -4.71 16.78 -13.37
C THR A 241 -4.78 15.25 -13.36
N TRP A 242 -4.37 14.60 -12.26
CA TRP A 242 -4.39 13.13 -12.12
C TRP A 242 -5.70 12.60 -11.55
N ARG A 243 -6.63 13.48 -11.15
CA ARG A 243 -7.97 13.08 -10.70
C ARG A 243 -8.73 12.42 -11.85
N LYS A 244 -9.24 11.20 -11.61
CA LYS A 244 -9.91 10.38 -12.65
C LYS A 244 -11.31 10.86 -13.03
N ASN A 245 -11.98 11.64 -12.17
CA ASN A 245 -13.33 12.16 -12.38
C ASN A 245 -13.36 13.65 -12.03
N LEU A 246 -13.36 14.54 -13.03
CA LEU A 246 -13.51 15.98 -12.79
C LEU A 246 -15.02 16.29 -12.69
N PRO A 247 -15.55 16.67 -11.51
CA PRO A 247 -16.87 17.28 -11.44
C PRO A 247 -16.85 18.60 -12.22
N GLY A 248 -18.01 19.00 -12.74
CA GLY A 248 -18.14 20.29 -13.44
C GLY A 248 -17.62 21.47 -12.61
N ASP A 249 -17.21 22.53 -13.31
CA ASP A 249 -16.21 23.54 -12.93
C ASP A 249 -16.45 24.42 -11.69
N ARG A 250 -17.29 24.05 -10.72
CA ARG A 250 -17.62 24.97 -9.61
C ARG A 250 -17.46 24.44 -8.19
N GLN A 251 -17.70 23.17 -7.92
CA GLN A 251 -17.66 22.63 -6.56
C GLN A 251 -16.77 21.39 -6.50
N ASP A 252 -16.05 21.24 -5.39
CA ASP A 252 -15.12 20.14 -5.20
C ASP A 252 -15.42 19.35 -3.91
N PRO A 253 -16.59 18.68 -3.84
CA PRO A 253 -17.02 17.98 -2.65
C PRO A 253 -16.12 16.79 -2.31
N ASP A 254 -15.29 16.31 -3.24
CA ASP A 254 -14.43 15.14 -3.04
C ASP A 254 -13.01 15.48 -2.59
N ALA A 255 -12.54 16.73 -2.74
CA ALA A 255 -11.23 17.12 -2.25
C ALA A 255 -11.06 16.75 -0.76
N ARG A 256 -9.96 16.06 -0.44
CA ARG A 256 -9.63 15.54 0.89
C ARG A 256 -8.28 16.05 1.36
N ARG A 257 -8.14 16.26 2.67
CA ARG A 257 -6.83 16.31 3.33
C ARG A 257 -6.46 14.90 3.78
N LEU A 258 -5.45 14.32 3.15
CA LEU A 258 -4.92 13.00 3.47
C LEU A 258 -3.48 13.06 3.99
N ASP A 259 -2.77 14.15 3.68
CA ASP A 259 -1.39 14.39 4.09
C ASP A 259 -1.37 15.33 5.30
N TYR A 260 -0.55 14.98 6.30
CA TYR A 260 -0.51 15.71 7.56
C TYR A 260 0.92 15.94 8.00
N VAL A 261 1.11 17.01 8.78
CA VAL A 261 2.22 17.16 9.71
C VAL A 261 1.63 17.21 11.11
N PHE A 262 2.08 16.30 11.97
CA PHE A 262 1.82 16.28 13.39
C PHE A 262 3.07 16.72 14.14
N HIS A 263 2.88 17.45 15.23
CA HIS A 263 3.98 17.96 16.05
C HIS A 263 3.68 17.74 17.53
N ASP A 264 4.71 17.68 18.37
CA ASP A 264 4.51 17.73 19.82
C ASP A 264 4.25 19.17 20.29
N PRO A 265 3.02 19.53 20.70
CA PRO A 265 2.67 20.91 21.06
C PRO A 265 3.37 21.40 22.35
N ARG A 266 3.97 20.48 23.12
CA ARG A 266 4.76 20.83 24.32
C ARG A 266 6.10 21.43 23.97
N THR A 267 6.72 20.99 22.87
CA THR A 267 8.09 21.37 22.48
C THR A 267 8.12 22.29 21.26
N THR A 268 7.03 22.37 20.50
CA THR A 268 6.96 23.18 19.27
C THR A 268 5.67 23.99 19.18
N GLU A 269 5.74 25.09 18.44
CA GLU A 269 4.61 25.94 18.07
C GLU A 269 4.56 26.07 16.55
N VAL A 270 3.38 25.88 15.96
CA VAL A 270 3.19 26.07 14.52
C VAL A 270 2.88 27.54 14.28
N THR A 271 3.66 28.17 13.40
CA THR A 271 3.45 29.56 12.99
C THR A 271 2.69 29.69 11.68
N ASN A 272 2.78 28.68 10.81
CA ASN A 272 2.11 28.66 9.53
C ASN A 272 1.98 27.22 9.01
N ALA A 273 0.90 26.93 8.27
CA ALA A 273 0.72 25.68 7.54
C ALA A 273 0.00 25.98 6.22
N LYS A 274 0.51 25.47 5.10
CA LYS A 274 -0.12 25.66 3.78
C LYS A 274 0.08 24.46 2.87
N VAL A 275 -0.83 24.30 1.92
CA VAL A 275 -0.66 23.37 0.80
C VAL A 275 0.21 24.04 -0.27
N THR A 276 1.11 23.28 -0.89
CA THR A 276 2.08 23.74 -1.88
C THR A 276 2.32 22.67 -2.95
N MET A 277 3.25 22.88 -3.89
CA MET A 277 3.49 22.02 -5.06
C MET A 277 2.26 21.86 -5.98
N LEU A 278 1.49 22.94 -6.15
CA LEU A 278 0.37 22.99 -7.11
C LEU A 278 0.85 23.17 -8.57
N ASP A 279 2.17 23.40 -8.75
CA ASP A 279 2.79 23.65 -10.04
C ASP A 279 2.50 22.54 -11.05
N ARG A 280 2.45 22.95 -12.31
CA ARG A 280 2.27 22.04 -13.44
C ARG A 280 3.47 22.09 -14.35
N ILE A 281 3.77 20.95 -14.96
CA ILE A 281 4.79 20.83 -16.00
C ILE A 281 4.13 20.54 -17.33
N THR A 282 4.70 21.08 -18.40
CA THR A 282 4.27 20.75 -19.76
C THR A 282 5.00 19.50 -20.23
N VAL A 283 4.25 18.51 -20.71
CA VAL A 283 4.78 17.29 -21.33
C VAL A 283 4.16 17.08 -22.70
N GLN A 284 4.86 16.34 -23.54
CA GLN A 284 4.36 15.91 -24.85
C GLN A 284 3.61 14.58 -24.69
N GLU A 285 2.34 14.55 -25.05
CA GLU A 285 1.51 13.33 -25.10
C GLU A 285 0.82 13.25 -26.48
N LYS A 286 1.08 12.17 -27.22
CA LYS A 286 0.51 11.95 -28.58
C LYS A 286 0.68 13.14 -29.55
N GLY A 287 1.80 13.87 -29.44
CA GLY A 287 2.11 15.03 -30.29
C GLY A 287 1.43 16.33 -29.87
N GLN A 288 0.84 16.39 -28.67
CA GLN A 288 0.26 17.59 -28.08
C GLN A 288 0.94 17.94 -26.76
N GLU A 289 1.05 19.24 -26.48
CA GLU A 289 1.48 19.74 -25.17
C GLU A 289 0.34 19.64 -24.18
N VAL A 290 0.58 18.95 -23.08
CA VAL A 290 -0.35 18.76 -21.97
C VAL A 290 0.31 19.27 -20.69
N SER A 291 -0.42 20.12 -19.96
CA SER A 291 -0.01 20.59 -18.64
C SER A 291 -0.47 19.59 -17.59
N ILE A 292 0.45 19.04 -16.80
CA ILE A 292 0.20 18.00 -15.80
C ILE A 292 0.74 18.41 -14.42
N SER A 293 0.05 18.01 -13.35
CA SER A 293 0.50 18.17 -11.97
C SER A 293 1.74 17.34 -11.65
N LEU A 294 2.57 17.81 -10.71
CA LEU A 294 3.81 17.12 -10.30
C LEU A 294 3.57 15.76 -9.64
N SER A 295 2.44 15.60 -8.93
CA SER A 295 2.00 14.36 -8.29
C SER A 295 0.48 14.34 -8.24
N ASP A 296 -0.14 13.19 -7.95
CA ASP A 296 -1.58 13.08 -7.68
C ASP A 296 -1.98 13.62 -6.30
N HIS A 297 -0.99 13.89 -5.45
CA HIS A 297 -1.11 14.68 -4.24
C HIS A 297 -0.50 16.09 -4.41
N PHE A 298 -0.93 17.03 -3.58
CA PHE A 298 -0.24 18.28 -3.29
C PHE A 298 0.54 18.15 -1.99
N ALA A 299 1.61 18.92 -1.83
CA ALA A 299 2.47 18.86 -0.65
C ALA A 299 1.90 19.71 0.49
N ILE A 300 2.28 19.38 1.73
CA ILE A 300 2.02 20.22 2.91
C ILE A 300 3.32 20.80 3.45
N GLU A 301 3.36 22.13 3.59
CA GLU A 301 4.45 22.90 4.19
C GLU A 301 4.02 23.41 5.56
N VAL A 302 4.88 23.25 6.56
CA VAL A 302 4.65 23.76 7.92
C VAL A 302 5.88 24.48 8.43
N ASP A 303 5.66 25.68 8.94
CA ASP A 303 6.65 26.47 9.66
C ASP A 303 6.40 26.31 11.16
N LEU A 304 7.42 25.83 11.87
CA LEU A 304 7.40 25.63 13.32
C LEU A 304 8.50 26.43 14.00
N VAL A 305 8.30 26.70 15.29
CA VAL A 305 9.32 27.27 16.18
C VAL A 305 9.45 26.37 17.40
N MET A 306 10.68 26.03 17.78
CA MET A 306 10.95 25.31 19.02
C MET A 306 10.71 26.20 20.24
N ARG A 307 9.99 25.65 21.23
CA ARG A 307 9.78 26.30 22.52
C ARG A 307 11.07 26.25 23.35
N GLU A 308 11.27 27.31 24.14
CA GLU A 308 12.36 27.37 25.14
C GLU A 308 12.03 26.46 26.32
N GLU A 309 10.85 26.64 26.89
CA GLU A 309 10.32 25.81 27.97
C GLU A 309 9.20 24.91 27.45
N SER A 310 9.18 23.65 27.92
CA SER A 310 8.12 22.73 27.56
C SER A 310 6.81 23.16 28.21
N LYS A 311 5.74 23.26 27.41
CA LYS A 311 4.41 23.53 27.94
C LYS A 311 3.91 22.29 28.68
N LEU A 312 3.35 22.46 29.87
CA LEU A 312 2.55 21.42 30.50
C LEU A 312 1.27 21.25 29.67
N VAL A 313 1.21 20.16 28.91
CA VAL A 313 0.01 19.74 28.19
C VAL A 313 -0.56 18.54 28.94
N PRO A 314 -1.84 18.56 29.38
CA PRO A 314 -2.47 17.42 30.02
C PRO A 314 -2.34 16.18 29.16
N GLU A 315 -2.12 15.03 29.78
CA GLU A 315 -2.12 13.77 29.05
C GLU A 315 -3.53 13.50 28.52
N PHE A 316 -3.69 13.49 27.20
CA PHE A 316 -4.96 13.18 26.57
C PHE A 316 -5.12 11.66 26.51
N TYR A 317 -6.22 11.17 27.08
CA TYR A 317 -6.64 9.79 26.90
C TYR A 317 -7.67 9.72 25.77
N LEU A 318 -7.68 8.60 25.05
CA LEU A 318 -8.73 8.32 24.08
C LEU A 318 -10.10 8.33 24.77
N ASP A 319 -11.09 8.96 24.17
CA ASP A 319 -12.45 8.84 24.68
C ASP A 319 -12.95 7.39 24.50
N VAL A 320 -13.90 6.99 25.36
CA VAL A 320 -14.45 5.63 25.35
C VAL A 320 -15.13 5.31 24.02
N GLY A 321 -15.73 6.29 23.34
CA GLY A 321 -16.36 6.12 22.04
C GLY A 321 -15.36 5.82 20.93
N THR A 322 -14.19 6.48 20.93
CA THR A 322 -13.12 6.14 20.01
C THR A 322 -12.58 4.74 20.26
N LEU A 323 -12.39 4.33 21.52
CA LEU A 323 -11.98 2.96 21.85
C LEU A 323 -13.02 1.90 21.43
N ASP A 324 -14.30 2.18 21.63
CA ASP A 324 -15.40 1.33 21.12
C ASP A 324 -15.31 1.21 19.60
N GLY A 325 -15.07 2.32 18.89
CA GLY A 325 -14.88 2.32 17.43
C GLY A 325 -13.69 1.47 16.97
N ILE A 326 -12.55 1.53 17.67
CA ILE A 326 -11.38 0.67 17.37
C ILE A 326 -11.74 -0.80 17.55
N HIS A 327 -12.39 -1.13 18.66
CA HIS A 327 -12.76 -2.50 18.97
C HIS A 327 -13.78 -3.05 17.95
N ASP A 328 -14.82 -2.30 17.61
CA ASP A 328 -15.84 -2.70 16.63
C ASP A 328 -15.21 -3.04 15.26
N VAL A 329 -14.33 -2.16 14.78
CA VAL A 329 -13.67 -2.34 13.48
C VAL A 329 -12.71 -3.53 13.50
N THR A 330 -11.99 -3.72 14.60
CA THR A 330 -11.02 -4.82 14.77
C THR A 330 -11.73 -6.17 14.88
N THR A 331 -12.79 -6.26 15.69
CA THR A 331 -13.58 -7.49 15.87
C THR A 331 -14.28 -7.91 14.58
N ALA A 332 -14.90 -6.95 13.87
CA ALA A 332 -15.53 -7.21 12.57
C ALA A 332 -14.52 -7.75 11.55
N TYR A 333 -13.34 -7.13 11.46
CA TYR A 333 -12.29 -7.59 10.56
C TYR A 333 -11.74 -8.97 10.95
N THR A 334 -11.54 -9.21 12.24
CA THR A 334 -11.01 -10.49 12.76
C THR A 334 -11.92 -11.66 12.43
N SER A 335 -13.24 -11.49 12.55
CA SER A 335 -14.22 -12.51 12.18
C SER A 335 -14.15 -12.86 10.69
N LEU A 336 -14.06 -11.84 9.84
CA LEU A 336 -13.93 -12.01 8.39
C LEU A 336 -12.62 -12.72 8.00
N SER A 337 -11.49 -12.23 8.51
CA SER A 337 -10.16 -12.81 8.25
C SER A 337 -10.10 -14.28 8.70
N SER A 338 -10.61 -14.59 9.89
CA SER A 338 -10.67 -15.96 10.41
C SER A 338 -11.50 -16.88 9.52
N THR A 339 -12.63 -16.39 9.01
CA THR A 339 -13.48 -17.15 8.07
C THR A 339 -12.74 -17.41 6.76
N HIS A 340 -12.10 -16.40 6.18
CA HIS A 340 -11.32 -16.54 4.95
C HIS A 340 -10.15 -17.51 5.11
N SER A 341 -9.41 -17.44 6.22
CA SER A 341 -8.33 -18.38 6.53
C SER A 341 -8.85 -19.81 6.60
N ARG A 342 -9.96 -20.06 7.31
CA ARG A 342 -10.58 -21.39 7.41
C ARG A 342 -11.06 -21.91 6.05
N LEU A 343 -11.68 -21.08 5.23
CA LEU A 343 -12.14 -21.46 3.89
C LEU A 343 -10.97 -21.83 2.98
N ARG A 344 -9.84 -21.11 3.04
CA ARG A 344 -8.64 -21.45 2.27
C ARG A 344 -7.99 -22.75 2.73
N ILE A 345 -7.92 -22.99 4.04
CA ILE A 345 -7.46 -24.27 4.60
C ILE A 345 -8.39 -25.41 4.15
N LEU A 346 -9.70 -25.20 4.20
CA LEU A 346 -10.67 -26.19 3.70
C LEU A 346 -10.47 -26.47 2.21
N HIS A 347 -10.26 -25.42 1.39
CA HIS A 347 -9.99 -25.57 -0.04
C HIS A 347 -8.74 -26.43 -0.31
N PHE A 348 -7.66 -26.24 0.45
CA PHE A 348 -6.48 -27.11 0.39
C PHE A 348 -6.83 -28.58 0.66
N PHE A 349 -7.57 -28.87 1.74
CA PHE A 349 -7.95 -30.25 2.07
C PHE A 349 -8.91 -30.87 1.06
N LEU A 350 -9.82 -30.09 0.46
CA LEU A 350 -10.71 -30.54 -0.63
C LEU A 350 -9.95 -30.77 -1.95
N THR A 351 -8.82 -30.10 -2.14
CA THR A 351 -7.96 -30.30 -3.32
C THR A 351 -7.29 -31.68 -3.31
N LEU A 352 -6.95 -32.24 -2.14
CA LEU A 352 -6.30 -33.55 -2.03
C LEU A 352 -7.09 -34.71 -2.66
N PRO A 353 -8.38 -34.95 -2.31
CA PRO A 353 -9.18 -35.98 -2.97
C PRO A 353 -9.48 -35.65 -4.43
N LEU A 354 -9.63 -34.35 -4.78
CA LEU A 354 -9.79 -33.94 -6.18
C LEU A 354 -8.57 -34.34 -7.02
N LEU A 355 -7.36 -34.12 -6.51
CA LEU A 355 -6.13 -34.53 -7.18
C LEU A 355 -6.07 -36.04 -7.35
N LEU A 356 -6.46 -36.82 -6.33
CA LEU A 356 -6.54 -38.28 -6.45
C LEU A 356 -7.44 -38.69 -7.63
N VAL A 357 -8.63 -38.09 -7.73
CA VAL A 357 -9.57 -38.34 -8.84
C VAL A 357 -8.96 -37.94 -10.18
N LEU A 358 -8.33 -36.76 -10.27
CA LEU A 358 -7.70 -36.26 -11.49
C LEU A 358 -6.52 -37.13 -11.95
N HIS A 359 -5.81 -37.81 -11.05
CA HIS A 359 -4.76 -38.76 -11.42
C HIS A 359 -5.30 -40.13 -11.86
N ILE A 360 -6.53 -40.47 -11.49
CA ILE A 360 -7.21 -41.72 -11.89
C ILE A 360 -7.85 -41.58 -13.28
N ILE A 361 -8.42 -40.42 -13.61
CA ILE A 361 -9.10 -40.17 -14.89
C ILE A 361 -8.27 -40.52 -16.14
N PRO A 362 -6.95 -40.20 -16.23
CA PRO A 362 -6.12 -40.51 -17.38
C PRO A 362 -6.13 -41.99 -17.81
N PHE A 363 -6.30 -42.92 -16.87
CA PHE A 363 -6.37 -44.36 -17.16
C PHE A 363 -7.59 -44.75 -18.02
N TYR A 364 -8.60 -43.88 -18.10
CA TYR A 364 -9.82 -44.10 -18.87
C TYR A 364 -9.87 -43.27 -20.17
N ILE A 365 -8.86 -42.44 -20.45
CA ILE A 365 -8.81 -41.59 -21.62
C ILE A 365 -7.89 -42.21 -22.68
N GLN A 366 -8.44 -42.50 -23.86
CA GLN A 366 -7.65 -43.02 -24.99
C GLN A 366 -6.91 -41.91 -25.76
N ASN A 367 -7.44 -40.69 -25.76
CA ASN A 367 -6.84 -39.55 -26.46
C ASN A 367 -5.71 -38.92 -25.64
N LYS A 368 -4.48 -38.92 -26.19
CA LYS A 368 -3.29 -38.32 -25.56
C LYS A 368 -3.50 -36.86 -25.15
N TRP A 369 -4.19 -36.06 -25.97
CA TRP A 369 -4.50 -34.66 -25.66
C TRP A 369 -5.44 -34.52 -24.47
N GLY A 370 -6.37 -35.46 -24.29
CA GLY A 370 -7.25 -35.51 -23.13
C GLY A 370 -6.49 -35.82 -21.84
N VAL A 371 -5.50 -36.73 -21.90
CA VAL A 371 -4.59 -37.00 -20.78
C VAL A 371 -3.78 -35.75 -20.42
N CYS A 372 -3.18 -35.08 -21.40
CA CYS A 372 -2.44 -33.83 -21.19
C CYS A 372 -3.31 -32.75 -20.55
N ALA A 373 -4.56 -32.57 -21.02
CA ALA A 373 -5.48 -31.58 -20.46
C ALA A 373 -5.84 -31.88 -18.99
N VAL A 374 -6.12 -33.14 -18.65
CA VAL A 374 -6.42 -33.53 -17.27
C VAL A 374 -5.21 -33.35 -16.36
N MET A 375 -4.01 -33.73 -16.81
CA MET A 375 -2.78 -33.51 -16.04
C MET A 375 -2.47 -32.03 -15.84
N PHE A 376 -2.75 -31.18 -16.84
CA PHE A 376 -2.63 -29.73 -16.68
C PHE A 376 -3.61 -29.19 -15.64
N VAL A 377 -4.87 -29.63 -15.65
CA VAL A 377 -5.86 -29.26 -14.61
C VAL A 377 -5.43 -29.74 -13.24
N ALA A 378 -4.88 -30.96 -13.11
CA ALA A 378 -4.35 -31.49 -11.87
C ALA A 378 -3.19 -30.62 -11.35
N TRP A 379 -2.28 -30.20 -12.23
CA TRP A 379 -1.18 -29.30 -11.87
C TRP A 379 -1.69 -27.95 -11.38
N VAL A 380 -2.63 -27.32 -12.10
CA VAL A 380 -3.24 -26.05 -11.67
C VAL A 380 -3.94 -26.20 -10.32
N ALA A 381 -4.75 -27.25 -10.15
CA ALA A 381 -5.44 -27.52 -8.88
C ALA A 381 -4.45 -27.69 -7.73
N ALA A 382 -3.36 -28.43 -7.94
CA ALA A 382 -2.32 -28.62 -6.93
C ALA A 382 -1.65 -27.30 -6.55
N VAL A 383 -1.27 -26.47 -7.52
CA VAL A 383 -0.65 -25.16 -7.27
C VAL A 383 -1.61 -24.26 -6.48
N VAL A 384 -2.86 -24.12 -6.92
CA VAL A 384 -3.83 -23.24 -6.25
C VAL A 384 -4.14 -23.75 -4.84
N GLY A 385 -4.39 -25.05 -4.68
CA GLY A 385 -4.69 -25.64 -3.37
C GLY A 385 -3.54 -25.46 -2.38
N VAL A 386 -2.29 -25.72 -2.80
CA VAL A 386 -1.10 -25.53 -1.95
C VAL A 386 -0.93 -24.05 -1.58
N VAL A 387 -1.05 -23.13 -2.53
CA VAL A 387 -0.94 -21.69 -2.28
C VAL A 387 -2.01 -21.22 -1.30
N ASP A 388 -3.27 -21.63 -1.48
CA ASP A 388 -4.34 -21.30 -0.52
C ASP A 388 -4.11 -21.91 0.86
N GLY A 389 -3.61 -23.15 0.93
CA GLY A 389 -3.23 -23.78 2.19
C GLY A 389 -2.16 -22.99 2.93
N LEU A 390 -1.11 -22.55 2.22
CA LEU A 390 -0.03 -21.73 2.78
C LEU A 390 -0.54 -20.35 3.22
N ILE A 391 -1.36 -19.67 2.43
CA ILE A 391 -1.95 -18.37 2.78
C ILE A 391 -2.89 -18.52 3.98
N GLY A 392 -3.80 -19.50 3.93
CA GLY A 392 -4.77 -19.75 5.00
C GLY A 392 -4.09 -20.09 6.32
N PHE A 393 -3.06 -20.94 6.30
CA PHE A 393 -2.34 -21.38 7.49
C PHE A 393 -1.31 -20.33 7.98
N LEU A 394 -0.31 -19.98 7.17
CA LEU A 394 0.79 -19.12 7.62
C LEU A 394 0.36 -17.66 7.76
N PHE A 395 -0.19 -17.09 6.68
CA PHE A 395 -0.62 -15.69 6.71
C PHE A 395 -1.86 -15.52 7.61
N GLY A 396 -2.84 -16.42 7.53
CA GLY A 396 -4.02 -16.35 8.39
C GLY A 396 -3.68 -16.42 9.88
N TRP A 397 -2.74 -17.29 10.28
CA TRP A 397 -2.27 -17.35 11.67
C TRP A 397 -1.54 -16.07 12.10
N TRP A 398 -0.64 -15.57 11.26
CA TRP A 398 0.11 -14.35 11.55
C TRP A 398 -0.81 -13.11 11.64
N GLU A 399 -1.80 -13.00 10.74
CA GLU A 399 -2.77 -11.91 10.74
C GLU A 399 -3.64 -11.97 12.00
N TRP A 400 -4.14 -13.16 12.35
CA TRP A 400 -4.90 -13.36 13.58
C TRP A 400 -4.10 -13.01 14.84
N ALA A 401 -2.85 -13.45 14.93
CA ALA A 401 -1.97 -13.14 16.06
C ALA A 401 -1.71 -11.63 16.17
N SER A 402 -1.52 -10.95 15.03
CA SER A 402 -1.30 -9.51 14.99
C SER A 402 -2.55 -8.72 15.40
N LEU A 403 -3.73 -9.14 14.94
CA LEU A 403 -5.03 -8.56 15.35
C LEU A 403 -5.31 -8.78 16.84
N THR A 404 -5.01 -9.96 17.35
CA THR A 404 -5.21 -10.32 18.77
C THR A 404 -4.32 -9.47 19.68
N GLU A 405 -3.05 -9.30 19.31
CA GLU A 405 -2.12 -8.42 20.03
C GLU A 405 -2.60 -6.97 20.00
N PHE A 406 -3.06 -6.49 18.85
CA PHE A 406 -3.61 -5.13 18.73
C PHE A 406 -4.85 -4.94 19.62
N ASP A 407 -5.80 -5.88 19.61
CA ASP A 407 -7.00 -5.83 20.45
C ASP A 407 -6.64 -5.84 21.95
N ASP A 408 -5.68 -6.66 22.41
CA ASP A 408 -5.25 -6.64 23.82
C ASP A 408 -4.67 -5.27 24.22
N GLN A 409 -3.89 -4.64 23.35
CA GLN A 409 -3.35 -3.30 23.62
C GLN A 409 -4.48 -2.26 23.79
N VAL A 410 -5.48 -2.29 22.92
CA VAL A 410 -6.64 -1.39 23.00
C VAL A 410 -7.44 -1.65 24.28
N ARG A 411 -7.68 -2.93 24.63
CA ARG A 411 -8.35 -3.32 25.89
C ARG A 411 -7.59 -2.87 27.13
N ARG A 412 -6.25 -2.92 27.13
CA ARG A 412 -5.42 -2.42 28.24
C ARG A 412 -5.58 -0.91 28.42
N GLN A 413 -5.57 -0.15 27.32
CA GLN A 413 -5.82 1.30 27.40
C GLN A 413 -7.21 1.61 27.93
N ARG A 414 -8.24 0.86 27.50
CA ARG A 414 -9.59 0.98 28.05
C ARG A 414 -9.62 0.75 29.58
N ARG A 415 -8.97 -0.32 30.06
CA ARG A 415 -8.86 -0.63 31.49
C ARG A 415 -8.16 0.48 32.28
N LEU A 416 -7.09 1.03 31.74
CA LEU A 416 -6.36 2.14 32.33
C LEU A 416 -7.27 3.37 32.50
N ILE A 417 -8.00 3.73 31.45
CA ILE A 417 -8.89 4.91 31.48
C ILE A 417 -10.04 4.71 32.48
N ALA A 418 -10.63 3.51 32.53
CA ALA A 418 -11.66 3.20 33.52
C ALA A 418 -11.11 3.32 34.95
N HIS A 419 -9.89 2.82 35.20
CA HIS A 419 -9.22 2.95 36.49
C HIS A 419 -8.95 4.42 36.87
N ILE A 420 -8.43 5.23 35.95
CA ILE A 420 -8.15 6.66 36.17
C ILE A 420 -9.44 7.46 36.42
N THR A 421 -10.52 7.14 35.71
CA THR A 421 -11.79 7.88 35.79
C THR A 421 -12.70 7.42 36.94
N GLY A 422 -12.29 6.42 37.73
CA GLY A 422 -13.10 5.88 38.83
C GLY A 422 -14.38 5.16 38.37
N ARG A 423 -14.52 4.86 37.08
CA ARG A 423 -15.61 4.04 36.56
C ARG A 423 -15.28 2.58 36.77
N ALA A 424 -16.18 1.82 37.40
CA ALA A 424 -15.99 0.39 37.60
C ALA A 424 -15.76 -0.31 36.25
N THR A 425 -14.58 -0.90 36.05
CA THR A 425 -14.42 -1.93 35.03
C THR A 425 -15.24 -3.13 35.46
N PRO A 426 -15.96 -3.82 34.55
CA PRO A 426 -16.49 -5.14 34.88
C PRO A 426 -15.31 -6.01 35.32
N THR A 427 -15.26 -6.38 36.60
CA THR A 427 -14.11 -7.00 37.27
C THR A 427 -13.94 -8.49 36.96
N THR A 428 -14.55 -9.00 35.90
CA THR A 428 -14.40 -10.39 35.48
C THR A 428 -14.44 -10.48 33.96
N TYR A 429 -13.26 -10.45 33.33
CA TYR A 429 -13.05 -11.12 32.05
C TYR A 429 -11.96 -12.17 32.27
N PRO A 430 -12.16 -13.42 31.84
CA PRO A 430 -11.21 -14.50 32.08
C PRO A 430 -9.86 -14.20 31.39
N PRO A 431 -8.77 -14.81 31.87
CA PRO A 431 -7.46 -14.69 31.23
C PRO A 431 -7.54 -15.18 29.78
N SER A 432 -6.64 -14.62 28.95
CA SER A 432 -6.39 -14.93 27.53
C SER A 432 -7.10 -16.19 27.02
N ILE A 433 -7.96 -15.99 26.02
CA ILE A 433 -8.71 -17.00 25.27
C ILE A 433 -7.84 -18.27 25.06
N SER A 434 -8.11 -19.30 25.84
CA SER A 434 -7.86 -20.67 25.42
C SER A 434 -9.01 -21.06 24.49
N LEU A 435 -8.64 -21.74 23.40
CA LEU A 435 -9.52 -22.28 22.35
C LEU A 435 -10.90 -22.72 22.89
N SER A 436 -11.93 -21.89 22.71
CA SER A 436 -13.33 -22.32 22.83
C SER A 436 -14.28 -21.44 22.02
N SER A 437 -15.44 -22.02 21.71
CA SER A 437 -16.43 -21.70 20.66
C SER A 437 -16.94 -20.24 20.61
N PRO A 438 -17.31 -19.72 19.42
CA PRO A 438 -17.93 -18.39 19.21
C PRO A 438 -19.26 -18.13 19.96
N ASP A 439 -19.90 -19.15 20.56
CA ASP A 439 -21.17 -18.97 21.30
C ASP A 439 -21.02 -18.24 22.65
N ASN A 440 -19.79 -18.08 23.17
CA ASN A 440 -19.56 -17.35 24.43
C ASN A 440 -19.56 -15.82 24.26
N ASP A 441 -19.29 -15.32 23.05
CA ASP A 441 -19.13 -13.88 22.79
C ASP A 441 -20.49 -13.12 22.78
N GLU A 442 -21.58 -13.75 22.32
CA GLU A 442 -22.92 -13.13 22.30
C GLU A 442 -23.49 -12.94 23.71
N LYS A 443 -23.28 -13.91 24.61
CA LYS A 443 -23.74 -13.83 26.00
C LYS A 443 -22.95 -12.80 26.82
N GLU A 444 -21.66 -12.61 26.53
CA GLU A 444 -20.84 -11.57 27.17
C GLU A 444 -21.25 -10.15 26.74
N MET A 445 -21.65 -9.97 25.47
CA MET A 445 -22.15 -8.70 24.96
C MET A 445 -23.49 -8.29 25.56
N GLU A 446 -24.36 -9.25 25.87
CA GLU A 446 -25.67 -9.02 26.49
C GLU A 446 -25.53 -8.49 27.94
N VAL A 447 -24.56 -9.03 28.70
CA VAL A 447 -24.25 -8.60 30.08
C VAL A 447 -23.61 -7.21 30.09
N LEU A 448 -22.73 -6.92 29.13
CA LEU A 448 -22.13 -5.59 28.95
C LEU A 448 -23.18 -4.55 28.54
N GLU A 449 -24.09 -4.90 27.63
CA GLU A 449 -25.15 -4.01 27.16
C GLU A 449 -26.11 -3.60 28.27
N ALA A 450 -26.37 -4.47 29.25
CA ALA A 450 -27.25 -4.17 30.38
C ALA A 450 -26.79 -2.95 31.20
N ALA A 451 -25.48 -2.65 31.25
CA ALA A 451 -24.89 -1.60 32.08
C ALA A 451 -25.03 -0.15 31.55
N PHE A 452 -25.50 0.03 30.32
CA PHE A 452 -25.59 1.35 29.68
C PHE A 452 -26.95 2.02 29.86
N SER A 453 -26.96 3.36 29.88
CA SER A 453 -28.19 4.15 29.90
C SER A 453 -28.98 3.98 28.59
N PRO A 454 -30.30 4.24 28.58
CA PRO A 454 -31.12 4.14 27.37
C PRO A 454 -30.61 5.02 26.21
N GLU A 455 -30.08 6.21 26.52
CA GLU A 455 -29.51 7.14 25.54
C GLU A 455 -28.18 6.63 24.96
N GLU A 456 -27.31 6.04 25.79
CA GLU A 456 -26.07 5.40 25.36
C GLU A 456 -26.34 4.16 24.50
N LYS A 457 -27.36 3.39 24.85
CA LYS A 457 -27.84 2.24 24.06
C LYS A 457 -28.34 2.68 22.68
N GLN A 458 -29.05 3.80 22.60
CA GLN A 458 -29.57 4.32 21.34
C GLN A 458 -28.45 4.89 20.45
N ALA A 459 -27.52 5.65 21.01
CA ALA A 459 -26.35 6.15 20.29
C ALA A 459 -25.46 5.00 19.77
N ARG A 460 -25.24 3.96 20.58
CA ARG A 460 -24.52 2.75 20.19
C ARG A 460 -25.25 1.95 19.12
N LYS A 461 -26.58 1.82 19.21
CA LYS A 461 -27.39 1.15 18.19
C LYS A 461 -27.30 1.88 16.85
N GLU A 462 -27.27 3.21 16.86
CA GLU A 462 -27.12 4.01 15.65
C GLU A 462 -25.70 3.95 15.07
N MET A 463 -24.68 3.97 15.93
CA MET A 463 -23.28 3.78 15.54
C MET A 463 -23.03 2.39 14.96
N ARG A 464 -23.53 1.34 15.62
CA ARG A 464 -23.50 -0.04 15.10
C ARG A 464 -24.23 -0.12 13.77
N ARG A 465 -25.41 0.48 13.62
CA ARG A 465 -26.11 0.48 12.32
C ARG A 465 -25.28 1.14 11.22
N ARG A 466 -24.57 2.24 11.50
CA ARG A 466 -23.64 2.85 10.54
C ARG A 466 -22.46 1.94 10.22
N ASN A 467 -21.80 1.38 11.24
CA ASN A 467 -20.65 0.49 11.07
C ASN A 467 -21.03 -0.81 10.36
N THR A 468 -22.13 -1.46 10.73
CA THR A 468 -22.66 -2.67 10.10
C THR A 468 -23.05 -2.42 8.64
N ASN A 469 -23.64 -1.27 8.30
CA ASN A 469 -23.92 -0.95 6.89
C ASN A 469 -22.63 -0.76 6.08
N THR A 470 -21.60 -0.13 6.65
CA THR A 470 -20.27 -0.03 6.03
C THR A 470 -19.61 -1.40 5.85
N ILE A 471 -19.75 -2.29 6.83
CA ILE A 471 -19.19 -3.66 6.83
C ILE A 471 -19.96 -4.59 5.88
N SER A 472 -21.29 -4.55 5.85
CA SER A 472 -22.12 -5.35 4.95
C SER A 472 -21.89 -4.97 3.49
N ASN A 473 -21.68 -3.69 3.19
CA ASN A 473 -21.28 -3.30 1.85
C ASN A 473 -19.86 -3.82 1.53
N ALA A 474 -18.92 -3.81 2.49
CA ALA A 474 -17.56 -4.32 2.30
C ALA A 474 -17.53 -5.84 2.05
N LEU A 475 -18.44 -6.58 2.67
CA LEU A 475 -18.68 -8.01 2.44
C LEU A 475 -19.09 -8.29 0.98
N ILE A 476 -19.92 -7.44 0.38
CA ILE A 476 -20.36 -7.58 -1.02
C ILE A 476 -19.19 -7.35 -1.98
N ASP A 477 -18.34 -6.34 -1.71
CA ASP A 477 -17.22 -5.99 -2.58
C ASP A 477 -16.07 -7.02 -2.48
N THR A 478 -15.77 -7.52 -1.27
CA THR A 478 -14.80 -8.61 -1.09
C THR A 478 -15.26 -9.94 -1.71
N GLY A 479 -16.56 -10.26 -1.67
CA GLY A 479 -17.14 -11.42 -2.38
C GLY A 479 -17.15 -11.26 -3.91
N ALA A 480 -17.06 -10.04 -4.43
CA ALA A 480 -16.90 -9.78 -5.86
C ALA A 480 -15.44 -9.94 -6.34
N GLU A 481 -14.46 -9.80 -5.44
CA GLU A 481 -13.02 -9.95 -5.72
C GLU A 481 -12.55 -11.42 -5.72
N ASP A 482 -13.04 -12.25 -4.78
CA ASP A 482 -12.76 -13.70 -4.79
C ASP A 482 -13.48 -14.43 -5.96
N ASN A 483 -14.41 -13.74 -6.62
CA ASN A 483 -15.17 -14.22 -7.78
C ASN A 483 -14.35 -14.34 -9.08
N VAL A 484 -13.07 -13.97 -9.10
CA VAL A 484 -12.23 -14.17 -10.30
C VAL A 484 -11.89 -15.65 -10.47
N VAL A 485 -11.61 -16.36 -9.38
CA VAL A 485 -11.38 -17.81 -9.41
C VAL A 485 -12.68 -18.52 -9.76
N ASP A 486 -13.82 -18.12 -9.18
CA ASP A 486 -15.13 -18.67 -9.56
C ASP A 486 -15.51 -18.34 -11.00
N LYS A 487 -15.20 -17.15 -11.54
CA LYS A 487 -15.40 -16.82 -12.96
C LYS A 487 -14.48 -17.61 -13.88
N VAL A 488 -13.24 -17.90 -13.46
CA VAL A 488 -12.30 -18.77 -14.20
C VAL A 488 -12.79 -20.22 -14.15
N VAL A 489 -13.18 -20.73 -12.98
CA VAL A 489 -13.77 -22.06 -12.80
C VAL A 489 -15.08 -22.17 -13.56
N GLN A 490 -15.93 -21.14 -13.57
CA GLN A 490 -17.18 -21.10 -14.33
C GLN A 490 -16.93 -21.04 -15.83
N ARG A 491 -15.92 -20.29 -16.30
CA ARG A 491 -15.50 -20.28 -17.71
C ARG A 491 -14.86 -21.62 -18.14
N VAL A 492 -14.08 -22.25 -17.28
CA VAL A 492 -13.50 -23.58 -17.48
C VAL A 492 -14.62 -24.63 -17.49
N THR A 493 -15.60 -24.53 -16.57
CA THR A 493 -16.77 -25.41 -16.50
C THR A 493 -17.70 -25.22 -17.70
N GLN A 494 -17.84 -23.99 -18.20
CA GLN A 494 -18.53 -23.67 -19.46
C GLN A 494 -17.77 -24.14 -20.71
N ALA A 495 -16.46 -24.38 -20.61
CA ALA A 495 -15.65 -24.98 -21.66
C ALA A 495 -15.72 -26.52 -21.67
N ILE A 496 -16.15 -27.18 -20.58
CA ILE A 496 -16.28 -28.65 -20.48
C ILE A 496 -17.22 -29.23 -21.59
N PRO A 497 -18.38 -28.63 -21.91
CA PRO A 497 -19.22 -29.09 -23.03
C PRO A 497 -18.58 -28.89 -24.41
N MET A 498 -17.77 -27.85 -24.60
CA MET A 498 -17.03 -27.61 -25.85
C MET A 498 -15.91 -28.64 -26.04
N ILE A 499 -15.19 -28.98 -24.96
CA ILE A 499 -14.19 -30.04 -24.95
C ILE A 499 -14.85 -31.41 -25.18
N ARG A 500 -16.05 -31.65 -24.63
CA ARG A 500 -16.86 -32.85 -24.87
C ARG A 500 -17.31 -33.00 -26.33
N ARG A 501 -17.59 -31.89 -27.04
CA ARG A 501 -17.86 -31.88 -28.50
C ARG A 501 -16.62 -32.08 -29.36
N ALA A 502 -15.44 -31.67 -28.89
CA ALA A 502 -14.17 -31.83 -29.61
C ALA A 502 -13.52 -33.21 -29.39
N THR A 503 -13.89 -33.94 -28.34
CA THR A 503 -13.32 -35.26 -27.98
C THR A 503 -14.19 -36.44 -28.40
N LEU A 504 -15.50 -36.25 -28.58
CA LEU A 504 -16.39 -37.22 -29.23
C LEU A 504 -16.46 -36.87 -30.72
N GLY A 505 -15.65 -37.54 -31.53
CA GLY A 505 -15.64 -37.34 -32.99
C GLY A 505 -17.02 -37.50 -33.63
N GLU A 506 -17.20 -36.90 -34.80
CA GLU A 506 -18.40 -36.88 -35.65
C GLU A 506 -18.89 -38.27 -36.12
N ALA A 507 -19.28 -39.15 -35.20
CA ALA A 507 -19.76 -40.49 -35.53
C ALA A 507 -21.28 -40.68 -35.37
N ASP A 508 -22.05 -39.67 -34.93
CA ASP A 508 -23.49 -39.84 -34.65
C ASP A 508 -24.42 -38.78 -35.28
N MET A 509 -23.97 -38.03 -36.31
CA MET A 509 -24.84 -37.16 -37.12
C MET A 509 -24.92 -37.56 -38.60
N ARG A 510 -24.79 -38.85 -38.90
CA ARG A 510 -25.10 -39.42 -40.24
C ARG A 510 -25.88 -40.74 -40.18
N ALA A 511 -26.72 -40.93 -39.16
CA ALA A 511 -27.73 -41.98 -39.12
C ALA A 511 -29.13 -41.34 -39.12
N GLY A 512 -29.47 -40.67 -40.21
CA GLY A 512 -30.79 -40.08 -40.43
C GLY A 512 -30.95 -39.75 -41.90
N ASN A 513 -31.81 -40.51 -42.58
CA ASN A 513 -32.16 -40.44 -44.01
C ASN A 513 -31.20 -41.12 -45.00
N ALA A 514 -31.41 -42.42 -45.21
CA ALA A 514 -31.38 -42.98 -46.57
C ALA A 514 -32.29 -44.21 -46.64
N VAL A 515 -33.13 -44.21 -47.67
CA VAL A 515 -34.25 -45.11 -47.97
C VAL A 515 -33.74 -46.45 -48.52
N LEU A 516 -34.36 -47.56 -48.11
CA LEU A 516 -34.21 -48.89 -48.72
C LEU A 516 -34.65 -48.88 -50.20
N PRO A 517 -33.98 -49.64 -51.09
CA PRO A 517 -34.63 -50.88 -51.54
C PRO A 517 -33.70 -52.10 -51.81
N LYS A 518 -34.28 -53.27 -51.49
CA LYS A 518 -34.25 -54.63 -52.07
C LYS A 518 -33.11 -55.12 -53.01
N ALA A 519 -32.54 -56.27 -52.56
CA ALA A 519 -32.46 -57.62 -53.17
C ALA A 519 -31.55 -57.93 -54.39
N GLU A 520 -31.11 -59.22 -54.38
CA GLU A 520 -30.40 -60.05 -55.39
C GLU A 520 -28.88 -59.85 -55.51
N GLU A 521 -28.03 -60.83 -55.88
CA GLU A 521 -27.89 -62.29 -55.75
C GLU A 521 -26.51 -62.60 -56.43
N SER A 522 -25.77 -63.64 -55.99
CA SER A 522 -24.68 -64.33 -56.73
C SER A 522 -23.34 -63.56 -56.94
N ARG A 523 -22.14 -64.11 -57.19
CA ARG A 523 -21.45 -65.43 -57.14
C ARG A 523 -19.98 -65.14 -57.57
N GLU A 524 -19.02 -65.96 -57.10
CA GLU A 524 -17.71 -66.30 -57.74
C GLU A 524 -16.70 -65.16 -58.02
N GLY A 525 -15.37 -65.31 -58.04
CA GLY A 525 -14.36 -66.38 -57.97
C GLY A 525 -12.98 -65.67 -57.94
N ALA A 526 -12.00 -66.15 -57.18
CA ALA A 526 -10.91 -67.04 -57.63
C ALA A 526 -9.67 -66.34 -58.23
N GLU A 527 -8.51 -66.66 -57.64
CA GLU A 527 -7.16 -66.83 -58.26
C GLU A 527 -6.42 -65.58 -58.79
N SER A 528 -5.07 -65.49 -58.84
CA SER A 528 -3.91 -66.22 -58.31
C SER A 528 -2.62 -65.47 -58.76
N LEU A 529 -1.45 -65.93 -58.29
CA LEU A 529 -0.07 -65.74 -58.82
C LEU A 529 0.70 -64.48 -58.36
N VAL A 530 1.73 -64.55 -57.52
CA VAL A 530 3.06 -65.26 -57.52
C VAL A 530 4.20 -64.34 -57.98
N GLY A 531 5.21 -64.18 -57.12
CA GLY A 531 6.62 -64.16 -57.54
C GLY A 531 7.52 -63.05 -56.96
N GLY A 532 8.51 -63.45 -56.14
CA GLY A 532 9.83 -62.80 -56.07
C GLY A 532 10.31 -62.32 -54.69
N ASP A 533 11.26 -63.06 -54.12
CA ASP A 533 12.14 -62.75 -52.97
C ASP A 533 13.59 -62.70 -53.51
N PRO A 534 14.68 -62.34 -52.78
CA PRO A 534 14.95 -61.30 -51.77
C PRO A 534 16.26 -60.49 -52.08
N ALA A 535 16.66 -59.60 -51.15
CA ALA A 535 18.05 -59.25 -50.72
C ALA A 535 18.57 -57.79 -50.89
N GLN A 536 18.94 -57.26 -49.70
CA GLN A 536 20.13 -56.47 -49.30
C GLN A 536 20.36 -54.97 -49.65
N ASP A 537 20.44 -54.22 -48.53
CA ASP A 537 21.42 -53.21 -48.09
C ASP A 537 21.54 -51.78 -48.66
N SER A 538 21.63 -50.85 -47.70
CA SER A 538 22.22 -49.49 -47.71
C SER A 538 21.48 -48.44 -48.56
N GLU A 539 21.22 -47.20 -48.14
CA GLU A 539 22.00 -46.20 -47.39
C GLU A 539 21.04 -45.20 -46.70
N LYS A 540 21.54 -44.56 -45.64
CA LYS A 540 20.91 -43.43 -44.93
C LYS A 540 21.16 -42.11 -45.67
N HIS A 541 20.16 -41.23 -45.67
CA HIS A 541 20.34 -39.79 -45.87
C HIS A 541 19.48 -39.04 -44.85
N GLU A 542 20.14 -38.49 -43.83
CA GLU A 542 19.65 -37.39 -42.99
C GLU A 542 20.13 -36.08 -43.62
N VAL A 543 19.25 -35.08 -43.66
CA VAL A 543 19.57 -33.70 -44.05
C VAL A 543 19.42 -32.83 -42.81
N GLU A 544 20.54 -32.25 -42.39
CA GLU A 544 20.68 -31.17 -41.41
C GLU A 544 20.06 -29.86 -41.89
N VAL A 545 19.53 -29.06 -40.95
CA VAL A 545 19.57 -27.59 -41.01
C VAL A 545 19.86 -27.05 -39.60
N GLU A 546 21.14 -26.68 -39.42
CA GLU A 546 21.74 -25.53 -38.73
C GLU A 546 21.01 -24.84 -37.55
N GLU A 547 21.61 -24.97 -36.37
CA GLU A 547 21.57 -24.01 -35.25
C GLU A 547 22.86 -23.18 -35.27
N GLU A 548 22.76 -21.85 -35.15
CA GLU A 548 23.91 -20.95 -34.90
C GLU A 548 24.01 -20.65 -33.39
N GLU A 549 25.16 -21.01 -32.81
CA GLU A 549 25.70 -20.54 -31.51
C GLU A 549 26.42 -19.19 -31.67
N GLU A 550 26.60 -18.47 -30.56
CA GLU A 550 27.81 -17.75 -30.11
C GLU A 550 27.45 -16.80 -28.94
N GLU A 551 28.27 -16.47 -27.94
CA GLU A 551 29.34 -17.12 -27.17
C GLU A 551 29.63 -16.11 -26.01
N GLU A 552 29.85 -16.59 -24.78
CA GLU A 552 30.32 -15.78 -23.64
C GLU A 552 31.85 -15.68 -23.67
N VAL A 553 32.41 -14.46 -23.55
CA VAL A 553 33.80 -14.27 -23.12
C VAL A 553 33.91 -13.03 -22.23
N GLY A 554 34.23 -13.24 -20.95
CA GLY A 554 34.85 -12.24 -20.07
C GLY A 554 36.39 -12.37 -20.10
N PRO A 555 37.10 -11.44 -19.44
CA PRO A 555 38.40 -11.80 -18.89
C PRO A 555 38.53 -11.49 -17.38
N SER A 556 39.27 -12.37 -16.72
CA SER A 556 39.69 -12.41 -15.33
C SER A 556 41.09 -11.81 -15.10
N ILE A 557 41.49 -11.77 -13.80
CA ILE A 557 42.86 -11.69 -13.20
C ILE A 557 43.20 -10.28 -12.65
N GLU A 558 43.63 -10.02 -11.40
CA GLU A 558 44.10 -10.81 -10.24
C GLU A 558 44.01 -9.94 -8.95
N GLU A 559 43.88 -10.58 -7.78
CA GLU A 559 44.00 -9.97 -6.44
C GLU A 559 45.47 -9.70 -6.03
N LYS A 560 45.71 -8.63 -5.24
CA LYS A 560 46.63 -8.62 -4.08
C LYS A 560 46.40 -7.38 -3.21
N GLY A 561 46.34 -7.59 -1.89
CA GLY A 561 45.85 -6.65 -0.88
C GLY A 561 46.85 -5.67 -0.25
N GLY A 562 46.47 -5.16 0.91
CA GLY A 562 47.36 -4.53 1.91
C GLY A 562 47.13 -3.03 2.17
N ASP A 563 46.47 -2.75 3.29
CA ASP A 563 46.81 -1.79 4.36
C ASP A 563 47.22 -0.31 4.10
N ASP A 564 46.59 0.54 4.92
CA ASP A 564 47.14 1.67 5.69
C ASP A 564 47.40 3.10 5.14
N TYR A 565 46.77 4.03 5.86
CA TYR A 565 47.25 5.34 6.39
C TYR A 565 47.57 6.57 5.50
N PHE A 566 46.92 7.69 5.89
CA PHE A 566 47.36 9.10 5.97
C PHE A 566 48.28 9.75 4.91
N GLY A 567 47.91 10.95 4.44
CA GLY A 567 48.90 12.03 4.18
C GLY A 567 48.71 12.96 2.97
N VAL A 568 48.04 14.10 3.19
CA VAL A 568 48.49 15.49 2.93
C VAL A 568 49.27 15.87 1.63
N ALA A 569 48.68 16.86 0.94
CA ALA A 569 49.26 18.04 0.24
C ALA A 569 49.73 18.02 -1.23
N ALA A 570 49.14 19.00 -1.94
CA ALA A 570 49.74 20.01 -2.83
C ALA A 570 50.09 19.68 -4.29
N GLY A 571 49.67 20.58 -5.19
CA GLY A 571 50.34 20.84 -6.47
C GLY A 571 49.42 21.15 -7.64
N ASP A 572 49.29 22.43 -7.97
CA ASP A 572 48.66 23.01 -9.16
C ASP A 572 49.11 22.37 -10.50
N VAL A 573 48.24 22.45 -11.53
CA VAL A 573 48.48 23.21 -12.78
C VAL A 573 47.32 22.99 -13.76
N ASP A 574 46.80 24.12 -14.25
CA ASP A 574 45.85 24.31 -15.36
C ASP A 574 46.09 23.46 -16.62
N LYS A 575 45.00 23.05 -17.26
CA LYS A 575 44.71 23.43 -18.67
C LYS A 575 43.29 23.09 -19.11
N GLU A 576 42.65 24.13 -19.63
CA GLU A 576 41.35 24.19 -20.27
C GLU A 576 41.05 23.04 -21.27
N LYS A 577 39.78 22.60 -21.29
CA LYS A 577 39.07 22.22 -22.53
C LYS A 577 37.56 22.44 -22.36
N LYS A 578 37.06 23.49 -23.02
CA LYS A 578 35.64 23.80 -23.22
C LYS A 578 34.92 22.69 -24.02
N LYS A 579 33.71 22.32 -23.60
CA LYS A 579 32.63 21.89 -24.51
C LYS A 579 31.23 22.06 -23.90
N ALA A 580 30.53 23.06 -24.43
CA ALA A 580 29.09 23.26 -24.64
C ALA A 580 28.06 22.71 -23.63
N THR A 581 27.38 23.64 -22.96
CA THR A 581 26.09 23.50 -22.27
C THR A 581 24.94 23.92 -23.22
N PRO A 582 23.78 23.26 -23.24
CA PRO A 582 22.58 23.81 -23.85
C PRO A 582 21.81 24.70 -22.86
N SER A 583 21.51 25.94 -23.28
CA SER A 583 20.70 26.93 -22.55
C SER A 583 19.21 26.58 -22.61
N ILE A 584 18.53 26.61 -21.46
CA ILE A 584 17.06 26.56 -21.36
C ILE A 584 16.56 28.00 -21.14
N THR A 585 15.68 28.45 -22.04
CA THR A 585 15.08 29.78 -22.01
C THR A 585 13.76 29.74 -21.23
N LEU A 586 13.65 30.54 -20.17
CA LEU A 586 12.37 30.81 -19.47
C LEU A 586 11.65 31.95 -20.21
N GLY A 587 10.39 31.73 -20.60
CA GLY A 587 9.54 32.75 -21.21
C GLY A 587 9.01 33.75 -20.17
N PRO A 588 8.67 34.99 -20.58
CA PRO A 588 8.32 36.07 -19.66
C PRO A 588 6.89 35.94 -19.12
N VAL A 589 6.73 36.39 -17.87
CA VAL A 589 5.46 36.62 -17.18
C VAL A 589 4.84 37.91 -17.72
N GLU A 590 3.68 37.82 -18.36
CA GLU A 590 2.84 38.99 -18.62
C GLU A 590 1.88 39.20 -17.46
N THR A 591 2.02 40.36 -16.82
CA THR A 591 1.04 40.94 -15.90
C THR A 591 -0.07 41.63 -16.70
N ASN A 592 -1.32 41.25 -16.44
CA ASN A 592 -2.47 42.15 -16.40
C ASN A 592 -3.59 41.54 -15.56
#